data_AF-A0A4Y8C733-F1
#
_entry.id   AF-A0A4Y8C733-F1
#
_cell.length_a   1.000
_cell.length_b   1.000
_cell.length_c   1.000
_cell.angle_alpha   90.00
_cell.angle_beta   90.00
_cell.angle_gamma   90.00
#
_symmetry.space_group_name_H-M   'P 1'
#
loop_
_entity.id
_entity.type
_entity.pdbx_description
1 polymer ?
#
loop_
_entity_poly.entity_id
_entity_poly.type
_entity_poly.pdbx_seq_one_letter_code
_entity_poly.pdbx_strand_id
1 'polypeptide(L)'
;GIGTSKVGGAEFGKFAKLNVNLNNAYFFNDTFTHLFSLNYQQVINGSTLDSSETISLGGPYGVRAYNNGDGEGDNAVVASFGLRMATPLKDFYITPFYDIGYSWYENDSYT
;
A
#
# COMPACT_ATOMS: atom_id res chain seq x y z
N GLY A 1 -13.95 -25.20 -3.79
CA GLY A 1 -14.13 -23.89 -3.14
C GLY A 1 -14.93 -23.03 -4.09
N ILE A 2 -16.16 -22.68 -3.72
CA ILE A 2 -17.01 -21.83 -4.56
C ILE A 2 -16.75 -20.41 -4.05
N GLY A 3 -16.02 -19.61 -4.83
CA GLY A 3 -15.86 -18.19 -4.57
C GLY A 3 -17.23 -17.53 -4.70
N THR A 4 -17.67 -16.86 -3.64
CA THR A 4 -18.84 -16.00 -3.66
C THR A 4 -18.49 -14.77 -4.48
N SER A 5 -18.88 -14.78 -5.76
CA SER A 5 -18.82 -13.60 -6.61
C SER A 5 -19.70 -12.50 -6.01
N LYS A 6 -19.11 -11.31 -5.76
CA LYS A 6 -19.81 -10.11 -5.26
C LYS A 6 -21.04 -9.86 -6.15
N VAL A 7 -22.24 -10.15 -5.65
CA VAL A 7 -23.49 -9.98 -6.40
C VAL A 7 -23.86 -8.50 -6.36
N GLY A 8 -23.70 -7.83 -7.50
CA GLY A 8 -23.86 -6.38 -7.62
C GLY A 8 -25.28 -5.88 -7.37
N GLY A 9 -25.43 -5.04 -6.34
CA GLY A 9 -26.58 -4.15 -6.18
C GLY A 9 -26.51 -2.96 -7.13
N ALA A 10 -27.53 -2.09 -7.12
CA ALA A 10 -27.68 -0.95 -8.05
C ALA A 10 -26.53 0.07 -8.05
N GLU A 11 -25.64 0.02 -7.05
CA GLU A 11 -24.46 0.88 -6.87
C GLU A 11 -23.15 0.24 -7.40
N PHE A 12 -23.17 -1.04 -7.80
CA PHE A 12 -21.98 -1.77 -8.27
C PHE A 12 -21.50 -1.19 -9.61
N GLY A 13 -20.30 -0.62 -9.62
CA GLY A 13 -19.69 0.02 -10.80
C GLY A 13 -19.68 1.55 -10.79
N LYS A 14 -20.30 2.21 -9.80
CA LYS A 14 -20.09 3.64 -9.52
C LYS A 14 -19.41 3.79 -8.17
N PHE A 15 -18.15 4.19 -8.18
CA PHE A 15 -17.41 4.43 -6.95
C PHE A 15 -16.59 5.72 -7.05
N ALA A 16 -16.23 6.26 -5.90
CA ALA A 16 -15.24 7.31 -5.79
C ALA A 16 -14.19 6.89 -4.76
N LYS A 17 -12.93 7.17 -5.07
CA LYS A 17 -11.81 6.88 -4.17
C LYS A 17 -10.82 8.04 -4.13
N LEU A 18 -10.21 8.24 -2.98
CA LEU A 18 -9.08 9.10 -2.76
C LEU A 18 -7.82 8.24 -2.70
N ASN A 19 -6.80 8.64 -3.46
CA ASN A 19 -5.47 8.06 -3.37
C ASN A 19 -4.46 9.16 -3.06
N VAL A 20 -3.66 8.96 -2.02
CA VAL A 20 -2.59 9.87 -1.61
C VAL A 20 -1.28 9.11 -1.64
N ASN A 21 -0.32 9.63 -2.38
CA ASN A 21 1.03 9.07 -2.49
C ASN A 21 2.04 10.15 -2.12
N LEU A 22 2.84 9.90 -1.09
CA LEU A 22 3.89 10.80 -0.64
C LEU A 22 5.21 10.06 -0.64
N ASN A 23 6.23 10.67 -1.22
CA ASN A 23 7.59 10.15 -1.26
C ASN A 23 8.54 11.25 -0.82
N ASN A 24 9.49 10.91 0.06
CA ASN A 24 10.51 11.82 0.52
C ASN A 24 11.89 11.14 0.49
N ALA A 25 12.87 11.89 0.01
CA ALA A 25 14.28 11.56 0.21
C ALA A 25 14.91 12.75 0.94
N TYR A 26 15.52 12.47 2.09
CA TYR A 26 16.19 13.47 2.89
C TYR A 26 17.66 13.11 3.06
N PHE A 27 18.54 13.99 2.59
CA PHE A 27 19.99 13.81 2.64
C PHE A 27 20.51 14.38 3.96
N PHE A 28 20.86 13.51 4.92
CA PHE A 28 21.47 13.97 6.17
C PHE A 28 22.89 14.48 5.92
N ASN A 29 23.63 13.77 5.05
CA ASN A 29 24.97 14.06 4.58
C ASN A 29 25.27 13.18 3.35
N ASP A 30 26.52 13.22 2.86
CA ASP A 30 26.96 12.45 1.68
C ASP A 30 26.87 10.93 1.86
N THR A 31 26.85 10.44 3.10
CA THR A 31 26.80 9.01 3.42
C THR A 31 25.38 8.51 3.67
N PHE A 32 24.56 9.28 4.37
CA PHE A 32 23.25 8.83 4.86
C PHE A 32 22.11 9.59 4.20
N THR A 33 21.21 8.84 3.56
CA THR A 33 19.96 9.33 2.99
C THR A 33 18.78 8.58 3.61
N HIS A 34 17.85 9.31 4.20
CA HIS A 34 16.56 8.78 4.60
C HIS A 34 15.63 8.71 3.38
N LEU A 35 14.91 7.60 3.24
CA LEU A 35 13.88 7.37 2.24
C LEU A 35 12.58 7.07 2.97
N PHE A 36 11.51 7.77 2.60
CA PHE A 36 10.18 7.52 3.14
C PHE A 36 9.16 7.49 2.02
N SER A 37 8.21 6.58 2.14
CA SER A 37 7.00 6.58 1.31
C SER A 37 5.76 6.31 2.16
N LEU A 38 4.66 6.90 1.76
CA LEU A 38 3.33 6.71 2.32
C LEU A 38 2.34 6.62 1.17
N ASN A 39 1.60 5.52 1.11
CA ASN A 39 0.48 5.32 0.20
C ASN A 39 -0.78 5.15 1.04
N TYR A 40 -1.84 5.87 0.68
CA TYR A 40 -3.13 5.82 1.35
C TYR A 40 -4.25 5.75 0.32
N GLN A 41 -5.14 4.78 0.47
CA GLN A 41 -6.37 4.64 -0.30
C GLN A 41 -7.57 4.72 0.63
N GLN A 42 -8.55 5.53 0.26
CA GLN A 42 -9.84 5.64 0.95
C GLN A 42 -10.98 5.69 -0.05
N VAL A 43 -11.97 4.85 0.15
CA VAL A 43 -13.26 4.88 -0.54
C VAL A 43 -14.08 6.03 0.01
N ILE A 44 -14.78 6.71 -0.90
CA ILE A 44 -15.63 7.85 -0.60
C ILE A 44 -17.09 7.37 -0.62
N ASN A 45 -17.91 7.89 0.30
CA ASN A 45 -19.35 7.62 0.38
C ASN A 45 -19.73 6.14 0.54
N GLY A 46 -18.88 5.32 1.15
CA GLY A 46 -19.22 3.91 1.42
C GLY A 46 -19.40 3.05 0.17
N SER A 47 -18.85 3.45 -0.99
CA SER A 47 -19.02 2.73 -2.24
C SER A 47 -18.48 1.30 -2.17
N THR A 48 -19.07 0.39 -2.94
CA THR A 48 -18.56 -0.97 -3.09
C THR A 48 -17.53 -1.02 -4.21
N LEU A 49 -16.32 -1.47 -3.90
CA LEU A 49 -15.28 -1.73 -4.89
C LEU A 49 -15.38 -3.16 -5.42
N ASP A 50 -15.17 -3.34 -6.72
CA ASP A 50 -14.88 -4.66 -7.27
C ASP A 50 -13.43 -5.07 -6.91
N SER A 51 -13.08 -6.34 -7.12
CA SER A 51 -11.75 -6.86 -6.76
C SER A 51 -10.59 -6.29 -7.59
N SER A 52 -10.87 -5.54 -8.67
CA SER A 52 -9.84 -4.86 -9.45
C SER A 52 -9.50 -3.48 -8.89
N GLU A 53 -10.38 -2.94 -8.05
CA GLU A 53 -10.25 -1.63 -7.42
C GLU A 53 -9.80 -1.71 -5.95
N THR A 54 -9.85 -2.91 -5.34
CA THR A 54 -9.30 -3.17 -4.00
C THR A 54 -7.78 -3.09 -4.00
N ILE A 55 -7.22 -2.79 -2.83
CA ILE A 55 -5.78 -2.71 -2.60
C ILE A 55 -5.32 -3.92 -1.80
N SER A 56 -4.10 -4.39 -2.07
CA SER A 56 -3.40 -5.37 -1.22
C SER A 56 -2.16 -4.75 -0.62
N LEU A 57 -1.81 -5.17 0.60
CA LEU A 57 -0.66 -4.63 1.33
C LEU A 57 0.64 -5.32 0.93
N GLY A 58 0.61 -6.63 0.67
CA GLY A 58 1.84 -7.41 0.49
C GLY A 58 2.49 -7.23 -0.89
N GLY A 59 3.81 -7.37 -0.93
CA GLY A 59 4.58 -7.35 -2.17
C GLY A 59 5.76 -6.38 -2.17
N PRO A 60 6.56 -6.36 -3.25
CA PRO A 60 7.75 -5.52 -3.35
C PRO A 60 7.46 -4.02 -3.35
N TYR A 61 6.23 -3.62 -3.68
CA TYR A 61 5.77 -2.24 -3.72
C TYR A 61 4.83 -1.87 -2.56
N GLY A 62 4.61 -2.80 -1.63
CA GLY A 62 3.82 -2.60 -0.42
C GLY A 62 4.66 -2.92 0.82
N VAL A 63 4.18 -3.85 1.64
CA VAL A 63 4.92 -4.41 2.77
C VAL A 63 5.77 -5.57 2.26
N ARG A 64 7.10 -5.35 2.19
CA ARG A 64 8.03 -6.40 1.76
C ARG A 64 8.03 -7.56 2.77
N ALA A 65 8.42 -8.73 2.26
CA ALA A 65 8.34 -10.03 2.95
C ALA A 65 6.92 -10.64 3.10
N TYR A 66 5.88 -9.96 2.60
CA TYR A 66 4.54 -10.53 2.40
C TYR A 66 4.29 -10.80 0.91
N ASN A 67 3.42 -11.76 0.59
CA ASN A 67 3.10 -12.10 -0.80
C ASN A 67 2.19 -11.04 -1.42
N ASN A 68 2.24 -10.90 -2.74
CA ASN A 68 1.25 -10.09 -3.45
C ASN A 68 -0.16 -10.64 -3.17
N GLY A 69 -1.11 -9.75 -2.85
CA GLY A 69 -2.47 -10.12 -2.48
C GLY A 69 -2.70 -10.30 -0.97
N ASP A 70 -1.64 -10.36 -0.15
CA ASP A 70 -1.82 -10.38 1.31
C ASP A 70 -2.36 -9.05 1.82
N GLY A 71 -3.29 -9.10 2.79
CA GLY A 71 -3.89 -7.91 3.40
C GLY A 71 -4.80 -7.14 2.45
N GLU A 72 -5.66 -7.81 1.70
CA GLU A 72 -6.65 -7.13 0.84
C GLU A 72 -7.62 -6.25 1.67
N GLY A 73 -8.03 -5.11 1.10
CA GLY A 73 -9.06 -4.23 1.65
C GLY A 73 -9.58 -3.22 0.64
N ASP A 74 -10.67 -2.54 0.98
CA ASP A 74 -11.18 -1.41 0.20
C ASP A 74 -10.32 -0.16 0.41
N ASN A 75 -9.81 -0.04 1.64
CA ASN A 75 -8.99 1.05 2.12
C ASN A 75 -7.68 0.49 2.67
N ALA A 76 -6.61 1.29 2.57
CA ALA A 76 -5.35 0.93 3.18
C ALA A 76 -4.47 2.14 3.45
N VAL A 77 -3.55 1.95 4.39
CA VAL A 77 -2.35 2.78 4.55
C VAL A 77 -1.13 1.87 4.52
N VAL A 78 -0.13 2.23 3.72
CA VAL A 78 1.18 1.56 3.66
C VAL A 78 2.25 2.62 3.83
N ALA A 79 3.16 2.41 4.77
CA ALA A 79 4.31 3.28 4.97
C ALA A 79 5.60 2.45 4.91
N SER A 80 6.61 3.03 4.28
CA SER A 80 7.95 2.46 4.23
C SER A 80 8.98 3.47 4.70
N PHE A 81 9.86 3.02 5.58
CA PHE A 81 11.04 3.76 6.01
C PHE A 81 12.29 3.02 5.56
N GLY A 82 13.20 3.71 4.88
CA GLY A 82 14.51 3.21 4.50
C GLY A 82 15.62 4.15 4.96
N LEU A 83 16.75 3.58 5.39
CA LEU A 83 17.97 4.33 5.64
C LEU A 83 19.04 3.86 4.67
N ARG A 84 19.30 4.65 3.63
CA ARG A 84 20.32 4.36 2.63
C ARG A 84 21.68 4.86 3.11
N MET A 85 22.67 3.97 3.04
CA MET A 85 24.06 4.22 3.36
C MET A 85 24.91 4.05 2.11
N ALA A 86 25.64 5.08 1.70
CA ALA A 86 26.67 4.98 0.69
C ALA A 86 27.88 4.21 1.26
N THR A 87 28.38 3.26 0.49
CA THR A 87 29.57 2.50 0.87
C THR A 87 30.83 3.08 0.21
N PRO A 88 32.04 2.64 0.58
CA PRO A 88 33.26 3.00 -0.13
C PRO A 88 33.31 2.50 -1.58
N LEU A 89 32.48 1.52 -1.94
CA LEU A 89 32.37 1.05 -3.33
C LEU A 89 31.49 2.02 -4.12
N LYS A 90 32.02 2.49 -5.24
CA LYS A 90 31.32 3.43 -6.13
C LYS A 90 29.95 2.87 -6.53
N ASP A 91 28.92 3.71 -6.38
CA ASP A 91 27.52 3.43 -6.74
C ASP A 91 26.91 2.21 -6.02
N PHE A 92 27.53 1.72 -4.94
CA PHE A 92 26.99 0.65 -4.12
C PHE A 92 26.45 1.19 -2.79
N TYR A 93 25.20 0.82 -2.50
CA TYR A 93 24.45 1.30 -1.36
C TYR A 93 23.84 0.14 -0.59
N ILE A 94 23.78 0.28 0.73
CA ILE A 94 23.03 -0.62 1.61
C ILE A 94 21.83 0.16 2.15
N THR A 95 20.62 -0.39 2.02
CA THR A 95 19.39 0.27 2.51
C THR A 95 18.58 -0.71 3.36
N PRO A 96 18.86 -0.85 4.67
CA PRO A 96 17.90 -1.44 5.60
C PRO A 96 16.58 -0.68 5.53
N PHE A 97 15.49 -1.41 5.72
CA PHE A 97 14.15 -0.86 5.64
C PHE A 97 13.21 -1.50 6.65
N TYR A 98 12.12 -0.81 6.91
CA TYR A 98 10.99 -1.28 7.70
C TYR A 98 9.68 -0.82 7.04
N ASP A 99 8.79 -1.77 6.80
CA ASP A 99 7.50 -1.52 6.17
C ASP A 99 6.38 -1.86 7.14
N ILE A 100 5.32 -1.04 7.12
CA ILE A 100 4.09 -1.27 7.86
C ILE A 100 2.90 -1.01 6.95
N GLY A 101 1.85 -1.80 7.13
CA GLY A 101 0.62 -1.65 6.39
C GLY A 101 -0.58 -2.04 7.22
N TYR A 102 -1.71 -1.39 6.96
CA TYR A 102 -3.00 -1.75 7.53
C TYR A 102 -4.08 -1.55 6.48
N SER A 103 -4.96 -2.54 6.33
CA SER A 103 -6.08 -2.53 5.40
C SER A 103 -7.38 -2.82 6.14
N TRP A 104 -8.48 -2.29 5.61
CA TRP A 104 -9.81 -2.52 6.13
C TRP A 104 -10.83 -2.44 4.99
N TYR A 105 -11.98 -3.07 5.20
CA TYR A 105 -13.14 -2.96 4.31
C TYR A 105 -14.01 -1.79 4.78
N GLU A 106 -14.57 -1.04 3.83
CA GLU A 106 -15.42 0.12 4.15
C GLU A 106 -16.80 -0.35 4.65
N ASN A 107 -17.29 -1.47 4.12
CA ASN A 107 -18.52 -2.10 4.56
C ASN A 107 -18.23 -3.53 5.04
N ASP A 108 -18.35 -3.81 6.34
CA ASP A 108 -18.11 -5.15 6.90
C ASP A 108 -19.10 -6.25 6.44
N SER A 109 -20.09 -5.90 5.62
CA SER A 109 -21.11 -6.83 5.12
C SER A 109 -20.59 -7.83 4.05
N TYR A 110 -19.27 -7.92 3.85
CA TYR A 110 -18.64 -8.83 2.89
C TYR A 110 -18.23 -10.19 3.46
N THR A 111 -18.65 -10.56 4.67
CA THR A 111 -18.46 -11.91 5.24
C THR A 111 -19.57 -12.88 4.89
#